data_AF-A0A6G5AEW5-F1
#
_entry.id   AF-A0A6G5AEW5-F1
#
_cell.length_a   1.000
_cell.length_b   1.000
_cell.length_c   1.000
_cell.angle_alpha   90.00
_cell.angle_beta   90.00
_cell.angle_gamma   90.00
#
_symmetry.space_group_name_H-M   'P 1'
#
loop_
_entity.id
_entity.type
_entity.pdbx_description
1 polymer ?
#
loop_
_entity_poly.entity_id
_entity_poly.type
_entity_poly.pdbx_seq_one_letter_code
_entity_poly.pdbx_strand_id
1 'polypeptide(L)'
;MGRCCVPNCRGNYDNGPKVRLFSFPRDAKRRAEWQRAVRRRDVDVRLLKDPKVSCIERTPSELTRFLVIIPGDSNWCFFWCSGHAQVCERHFKSEHLRTTSTYTDCDGRTIEAPMKLTRLTPDAFPAIFPDCPSYISDSRTPREEPELKRKRTENELLQKAIHESQAAFENEEKQYKVCNLGELISRVNERPNKKFWCTTACETCLIVAHIEPALQAPEMLVSVVVTEDLSVSVYFKCAPLVSDDVCIPDEVRDVRVLDNLLDSVERYCEKEGPSTGGQGGRSA
;
A
#
# COMPACT_ATOMS: atom_id res chain seq x y z
N MET A 1 -48.48 16.68 -20.33
CA MET A 1 -47.37 16.31 -19.41
C MET A 1 -46.61 15.13 -20.02
N GLY A 2 -45.28 15.12 -19.97
CA GLY A 2 -44.50 13.96 -20.41
C GLY A 2 -44.66 12.78 -19.46
N ARG A 3 -44.43 11.55 -19.92
CA ARG A 3 -44.49 10.32 -19.11
C ARG A 3 -43.11 9.67 -19.09
N CYS A 4 -42.80 8.91 -18.04
CA CYS A 4 -41.56 8.14 -18.01
C CYS A 4 -41.58 7.06 -19.11
N CYS A 5 -40.50 6.94 -19.88
CA CYS A 5 -40.36 5.94 -20.93
C CYS A 5 -39.76 4.63 -20.44
N VAL A 6 -39.28 4.53 -19.20
CA VAL A 6 -38.71 3.29 -18.68
C VAL A 6 -39.79 2.21 -18.58
N PRO A 7 -39.56 0.98 -19.09
CA PRO A 7 -40.52 -0.11 -18.98
C PRO A 7 -41.02 -0.31 -17.55
N ASN A 8 -42.31 -0.59 -17.41
CA ASN A 8 -43.01 -0.79 -16.13
C ASN A 8 -42.96 0.39 -15.15
N CYS A 9 -42.39 1.54 -15.52
CA CYS A 9 -42.46 2.74 -14.71
C CYS A 9 -43.78 3.48 -14.94
N ARG A 10 -44.51 3.74 -13.85
CA ARG A 10 -45.74 4.55 -13.85
C ARG A 10 -45.48 6.02 -13.49
N GLY A 11 -44.25 6.51 -13.63
CA GLY A 11 -43.89 7.89 -13.32
C GLY A 11 -44.64 8.90 -14.20
N ASN A 12 -45.33 9.83 -13.55
CA ASN A 12 -46.14 10.88 -14.16
C ASN A 12 -47.34 10.42 -15.03
N TYR A 13 -47.81 9.19 -14.83
CA TYR A 13 -49.11 8.73 -15.35
C TYR A 13 -50.26 9.33 -14.50
N ASP A 14 -51.51 9.19 -14.96
CA ASP A 14 -52.68 9.75 -14.27
C ASP A 14 -52.83 9.20 -12.86
N ASN A 15 -52.64 7.89 -12.70
CA ASN A 15 -52.65 7.18 -11.41
C ASN A 15 -51.24 6.97 -10.82
N GLY A 16 -50.25 7.71 -11.32
CA GLY A 16 -48.83 7.52 -11.02
C GLY A 16 -48.25 8.61 -10.12
N PRO A 17 -47.11 8.34 -9.45
CA PRO A 17 -46.41 9.37 -8.69
C PRO A 17 -45.95 10.49 -9.62
N LYS A 18 -46.14 11.75 -9.20
CA LYS A 18 -45.62 12.92 -9.88
C LYS A 18 -44.14 13.06 -9.54
N VAL A 19 -43.30 12.83 -10.53
CA VAL A 19 -41.84 12.76 -10.40
C VAL A 19 -41.18 13.64 -11.45
N ARG A 20 -39.96 14.07 -11.17
CA ARG A 20 -39.19 14.88 -12.12
C ARG A 20 -38.76 14.04 -13.31
N LEU A 21 -38.86 14.62 -14.51
CA LEU A 21 -38.53 13.99 -15.79
C LEU A 21 -37.31 14.65 -16.41
N PHE A 22 -36.41 13.83 -16.94
CA PHE A 22 -35.21 14.23 -17.64
C PHE A 22 -35.29 13.78 -19.10
N SER A 23 -35.00 14.69 -20.02
CA SER A 23 -34.82 14.36 -21.44
C SER A 23 -33.49 13.67 -21.67
N PHE A 24 -33.40 12.89 -22.74
CA PHE A 24 -32.14 12.29 -23.17
C PHE A 24 -31.06 13.36 -23.41
N PRO A 25 -29.78 13.06 -23.12
CA PRO A 25 -28.66 13.96 -23.36
C PRO A 25 -28.53 14.38 -24.83
N ARG A 26 -28.02 15.60 -25.06
CA ARG A 26 -27.66 16.08 -26.41
C ARG A 26 -26.44 15.35 -26.98
N ASP A 27 -25.50 14.95 -26.12
CA ASP A 27 -24.31 14.21 -26.50
C ASP A 27 -24.65 12.81 -27.04
N ALA A 28 -24.12 12.46 -28.22
CA ALA A 28 -24.47 11.23 -28.92
C ALA A 28 -24.02 9.96 -28.17
N LYS A 29 -22.83 9.99 -27.56
CA LYS A 29 -22.26 8.86 -26.83
C LYS A 29 -23.09 8.58 -25.57
N ARG A 30 -23.33 9.61 -24.76
CA ARG A 30 -24.14 9.52 -23.53
C ARG A 30 -25.60 9.18 -23.83
N ARG A 31 -26.15 9.68 -24.94
CA ARG A 31 -27.48 9.32 -25.41
C ARG A 31 -27.58 7.83 -25.75
N ALA A 32 -26.57 7.26 -26.40
CA ALA A 32 -26.51 5.83 -26.69
C ALA A 32 -26.39 4.98 -25.42
N GLU A 33 -25.64 5.45 -24.41
CA GLU A 33 -25.57 4.80 -23.08
C GLU A 33 -26.94 4.75 -22.40
N TRP A 34 -27.68 5.86 -22.40
CA TRP A 34 -29.05 5.89 -21.87
C TRP A 34 -30.01 4.97 -22.64
N GLN A 35 -29.90 4.93 -23.97
CA GLN A 35 -30.72 4.03 -24.81
C GLN A 35 -30.44 2.56 -24.49
N ARG A 36 -29.16 2.19 -24.38
CA ARG A 36 -28.73 0.85 -24.01
C ARG A 36 -29.20 0.47 -22.61
N ALA A 37 -29.21 1.41 -21.67
CA ALA A 37 -29.66 1.19 -20.31
C ALA A 37 -31.19 0.98 -20.22
N VAL A 38 -31.99 1.77 -20.94
CA VAL A 38 -33.47 1.66 -20.92
C VAL A 38 -33.97 0.38 -21.62
N ARG A 39 -33.14 -0.25 -22.47
CA ARG A 39 -33.39 -1.58 -23.10
C ARG A 39 -34.73 -1.70 -23.86
N ARG A 40 -35.25 -0.60 -24.41
CA ARG A 40 -36.40 -0.60 -25.31
C ARG A 40 -35.95 -0.80 -26.76
N ARG A 41 -36.53 -1.78 -27.46
CA ARG A 41 -36.30 -2.01 -28.90
C ARG A 41 -37.07 -1.02 -29.79
N ASP A 42 -38.14 -0.43 -29.25
CA ASP A 42 -39.06 0.52 -29.89
C ASP A 42 -38.60 1.99 -29.80
N VAL A 43 -37.57 2.29 -29.01
CA VAL A 43 -36.99 3.64 -28.93
C VAL A 43 -35.80 3.74 -29.89
N ASP A 44 -36.10 4.10 -31.14
CA ASP A 44 -35.07 4.49 -32.11
C ASP A 44 -34.72 5.97 -31.94
N VAL A 45 -33.49 6.23 -31.50
CA VAL A 45 -32.95 7.58 -31.26
C VAL A 45 -32.87 8.41 -32.52
N ARG A 46 -32.80 7.79 -33.70
CA ARG A 46 -32.84 8.50 -35.00
C ARG A 46 -34.20 9.18 -35.24
N LEU A 47 -35.24 8.75 -34.54
CA LEU A 47 -36.61 9.29 -34.63
C LEU A 47 -36.93 10.29 -33.51
N LEU A 48 -36.05 10.47 -32.52
CA LEU A 48 -36.22 11.47 -31.46
C LEU A 48 -35.85 12.84 -32.02
N LYS A 49 -36.87 13.63 -32.38
CA LYS A 49 -36.69 15.03 -32.78
C LYS A 49 -36.06 15.82 -31.64
N ASP A 50 -35.01 16.58 -31.94
CA ASP A 50 -34.45 17.57 -31.02
C ASP A 50 -35.56 18.50 -30.51
N PRO A 51 -35.52 18.94 -29.23
CA PRO A 51 -36.48 19.90 -28.70
C PRO A 51 -36.29 21.28 -29.38
N LYS A 52 -36.96 21.42 -30.54
CA LYS A 52 -37.31 22.58 -31.39
C LYS A 52 -36.35 23.78 -31.41
N VAL A 53 -35.71 23.99 -32.57
CA VAL A 53 -35.60 25.34 -33.15
C VAL A 53 -36.79 25.50 -34.11
N SER A 54 -37.62 26.49 -33.85
CA SER A 54 -38.68 26.94 -34.73
C SER A 54 -38.08 27.71 -35.91
N CYS A 55 -38.12 27.12 -37.11
CA CYS A 55 -38.09 27.89 -38.35
C CYS A 55 -39.29 27.41 -39.17
N ILE A 56 -40.31 28.27 -39.20
CA ILE A 56 -41.41 28.18 -40.14
C ILE A 56 -40.85 28.60 -41.47
N GLU A 57 -40.67 27.70 -42.43
CA GLU A 57 -40.82 28.02 -43.85
C GLU A 57 -41.50 26.85 -44.56
N ARG A 58 -42.63 27.17 -45.20
CA ARG A 58 -43.40 26.27 -46.05
C ARG A 58 -42.73 26.22 -47.42
N THR A 59 -42.57 25.05 -48.02
CA THR A 59 -43.23 24.64 -49.29
C THR A 59 -42.70 23.26 -49.75
N PRO A 60 -43.45 22.56 -50.63
CA PRO A 60 -43.47 21.11 -50.68
C PRO A 60 -42.75 20.53 -51.90
N SER A 61 -42.08 19.40 -51.73
CA SER A 61 -42.04 18.31 -52.73
C SER A 61 -41.24 17.14 -52.19
N GLU A 62 -41.59 15.96 -52.71
CA GLU A 62 -40.88 14.69 -52.60
C GLU A 62 -41.32 13.74 -51.49
N LEU A 63 -42.45 13.10 -51.84
CA LEU A 63 -42.80 11.74 -51.47
C LEU A 63 -41.78 10.75 -52.05
N THR A 64 -40.91 10.22 -51.19
CA THR A 64 -40.26 8.91 -51.36
C THR A 64 -40.06 8.36 -49.95
N ARG A 65 -41.02 7.66 -49.34
CA ARG A 65 -41.50 6.31 -49.66
C ARG A 65 -40.36 5.30 -49.86
N PHE A 66 -39.61 5.04 -48.79
CA PHE A 66 -38.98 3.73 -48.62
C PHE A 66 -39.77 2.91 -47.62
N LEU A 67 -40.63 2.08 -48.20
CA LEU A 67 -41.41 1.02 -47.56
C LEU A 67 -40.50 -0.21 -47.50
N VAL A 68 -39.89 -0.49 -46.35
CA VAL A 68 -39.36 -1.84 -46.09
C VAL A 68 -40.50 -2.65 -45.50
N ILE A 69 -41.13 -3.45 -46.36
CA ILE A 69 -42.10 -4.48 -45.97
C ILE A 69 -41.31 -5.63 -45.34
N ILE A 70 -41.53 -5.91 -44.06
CA ILE A 70 -41.24 -7.24 -43.47
C ILE A 70 -42.60 -7.93 -43.31
N PRO A 71 -42.81 -9.14 -43.88
CA PRO A 71 -44.05 -9.86 -43.72
C PRO A 71 -44.10 -10.58 -42.36
N GLY A 72 -45.27 -10.59 -41.73
CA GLY A 72 -45.58 -11.49 -40.61
C GLY A 72 -45.56 -10.82 -39.24
N ASP A 73 -46.66 -10.17 -38.88
CA ASP A 73 -47.43 -10.45 -37.66
C ASP A 73 -48.39 -9.27 -37.39
N SER A 74 -49.64 -9.54 -37.71
CA SER A 74 -50.81 -8.76 -37.33
C SER A 74 -50.89 -8.70 -35.80
N ASN A 75 -50.41 -7.60 -35.22
CA ASN A 75 -51.13 -6.73 -34.27
C ASN A 75 -50.15 -5.82 -33.50
N TRP A 76 -49.28 -5.10 -34.19
CA TRP A 76 -48.50 -4.02 -33.57
C TRP A 76 -49.33 -2.76 -33.62
N CYS A 77 -49.95 -2.41 -32.49
CA CYS A 77 -50.42 -1.05 -32.22
C CYS A 77 -49.31 -0.10 -32.65
N PHE A 78 -49.54 0.64 -33.74
CA PHE A 78 -48.74 1.79 -34.16
C PHE A 78 -48.86 2.87 -33.06
N PHE A 79 -48.14 2.66 -31.96
CA PHE A 79 -47.99 3.68 -30.94
C PHE A 79 -46.87 4.61 -31.41
N TRP A 80 -47.29 5.63 -32.14
CA TRP A 80 -46.50 6.76 -32.58
C TRP A 80 -45.59 7.24 -31.44
N CYS A 81 -44.28 6.96 -31.52
CA CYS A 81 -43.27 7.56 -30.63
C CYS A 81 -43.24 9.08 -30.88
N SER A 82 -44.10 9.80 -30.19
CA SER A 82 -44.26 11.25 -30.32
C SER A 82 -43.22 11.93 -29.43
N GLY A 83 -42.03 12.14 -29.98
CA GLY A 83 -41.15 13.29 -29.74
C GLY A 83 -40.57 13.55 -28.34
N HIS A 84 -40.92 12.85 -27.27
CA HIS A 84 -40.46 13.20 -25.91
C HIS A 84 -40.25 11.95 -25.02
N ALA A 85 -39.31 11.08 -25.38
CA ALA A 85 -38.85 10.04 -24.45
C ALA A 85 -38.15 10.71 -23.27
N GLN A 86 -38.68 10.51 -22.06
CA GLN A 86 -38.15 11.10 -20.82
C GLN A 86 -38.01 10.03 -19.75
N VAL A 87 -36.96 10.12 -18.94
CA VAL A 87 -36.69 9.21 -17.82
C VAL A 87 -36.91 9.95 -16.50
N CYS A 88 -37.61 9.35 -15.55
CA CYS A 88 -37.84 9.99 -14.25
C CYS A 88 -36.65 9.83 -13.30
N GLU A 89 -36.57 10.72 -12.29
CA GLU A 89 -35.48 10.75 -11.31
C GLU A 89 -35.27 9.46 -10.53
N ARG A 90 -36.32 8.64 -10.38
CA ARG A 90 -36.27 7.33 -9.69
C ARG A 90 -35.37 6.30 -10.37
N HIS A 91 -34.98 6.53 -11.62
CA HIS A 91 -34.10 5.63 -12.36
C HIS A 91 -32.62 5.98 -12.19
N PHE A 92 -32.31 7.10 -11.55
CA PHE A 92 -30.95 7.54 -11.28
C PHE A 92 -30.61 7.28 -9.82
N LYS A 93 -29.35 6.97 -9.56
CA LYS A 93 -28.83 6.94 -8.19
C LYS A 93 -28.80 8.36 -7.61
N SER A 94 -28.93 8.46 -6.29
CA SER A 94 -28.88 9.75 -5.58
C SER A 94 -27.57 10.51 -5.82
N GLU A 95 -26.44 9.82 -6.00
CA GLU A 95 -25.13 10.41 -6.34
C GLU A 95 -25.15 11.22 -7.64
N HIS A 96 -26.05 10.89 -8.55
CA HIS A 96 -26.20 11.56 -9.84
C HIS A 96 -27.27 12.66 -9.85
N LEU A 97 -27.99 12.84 -8.74
CA LEU A 97 -29.06 13.84 -8.57
C LEU A 97 -28.53 15.04 -7.80
N ARG A 98 -28.18 16.10 -8.51
CA ARG A 98 -27.75 17.37 -7.91
C ARG A 98 -28.96 18.19 -7.47
N THR A 99 -29.16 18.28 -6.16
CA THR A 99 -30.20 19.08 -5.51
C THR A 99 -29.66 20.37 -4.88
N THR A 100 -28.35 20.52 -4.70
CA THR A 100 -27.70 21.71 -4.12
C THR A 100 -26.76 22.39 -5.10
N SER A 101 -26.70 23.72 -5.03
CA SER A 101 -25.70 24.56 -5.70
C SER A 101 -24.69 25.06 -4.68
N THR A 102 -23.41 24.80 -4.95
CA THR A 102 -22.27 25.31 -4.18
C THR A 102 -21.80 26.62 -4.78
N TYR A 103 -21.58 27.64 -3.94
CA TYR A 103 -20.91 28.88 -4.30
C TYR A 103 -19.80 29.18 -3.30
N THR A 104 -18.64 29.59 -3.79
CA THR A 104 -17.51 30.00 -2.97
C THR A 104 -17.53 31.51 -2.82
N ASP A 105 -17.70 32.00 -1.59
CA ASP A 105 -17.53 33.41 -1.28
C ASP A 105 -16.05 33.82 -1.41
N CYS A 106 -15.81 35.13 -1.46
CA CYS A 106 -14.47 35.71 -1.49
C CYS A 106 -13.59 35.29 -0.31
N ASP A 107 -14.20 34.87 0.80
CA ASP A 107 -13.53 34.40 2.02
C ASP A 107 -13.16 32.90 1.97
N GLY A 108 -13.36 32.23 0.83
CA GLY A 108 -13.04 30.82 0.63
C GLY A 108 -14.01 29.84 1.32
N ARG A 109 -15.09 30.34 1.93
CA ARG A 109 -16.16 29.51 2.50
C ARG A 109 -17.11 29.05 1.40
N THR A 110 -17.40 27.75 1.35
CA THR A 110 -18.36 27.18 0.40
C THR A 110 -19.73 27.14 1.05
N ILE A 111 -20.71 27.82 0.46
CA ILE A 111 -22.11 27.83 0.89
C ILE A 111 -22.91 26.91 -0.04
N GLU A 112 -23.69 26.02 0.54
CA GLU A 112 -24.61 25.15 -0.18
C GLU A 112 -26.05 25.68 -0.09
N ALA A 113 -26.62 26.05 -1.24
CA ALA A 113 -28.01 26.45 -1.35
C ALA A 113 -28.84 25.35 -2.03
N PRO A 114 -30.03 24.99 -1.51
CA PRO A 114 -30.92 24.03 -2.16
C PRO A 114 -31.52 24.60 -3.45
N MET A 115 -31.49 23.82 -4.52
CA MET A 115 -32.03 24.18 -5.82
C MET A 115 -33.53 23.86 -5.89
N LYS A 116 -34.33 24.74 -6.52
CA LYS A 116 -35.77 24.50 -6.76
C LYS A 116 -36.07 23.26 -7.60
N LEU A 117 -35.09 22.80 -8.38
CA LEU A 117 -35.25 21.83 -9.45
C LEU A 117 -34.00 20.94 -9.54
N THR A 118 -34.15 19.64 -9.29
CA THR A 118 -33.06 18.65 -9.38
C THR A 118 -32.42 18.63 -10.77
N ARG A 119 -31.10 18.62 -10.84
CA ARG A 119 -30.36 18.47 -12.11
C ARG A 119 -29.56 17.16 -12.08
N LEU A 120 -29.32 16.57 -13.24
CA LEU A 120 -28.44 15.42 -13.35
C LEU A 120 -26.99 15.86 -13.47
N THR A 121 -26.08 15.09 -12.88
CA THR A 121 -24.65 15.23 -13.12
C THR A 121 -24.30 14.86 -14.57
N PRO A 122 -23.18 15.32 -15.13
CA PRO A 122 -22.81 15.06 -16.52
C PRO A 122 -22.49 13.58 -16.82
N ASP A 123 -22.15 12.79 -15.81
CA ASP A 123 -21.87 11.35 -15.84
C ASP A 123 -23.12 10.48 -15.53
N ALA A 124 -24.23 11.09 -15.14
CA ALA A 124 -25.45 10.37 -14.77
C ALA A 124 -26.00 9.51 -15.93
N PHE A 125 -26.36 8.26 -15.61
CA PHE A 125 -27.11 7.34 -16.47
C PHE A 125 -28.19 6.60 -15.67
N PRO A 126 -29.30 6.18 -16.31
CA PRO A 126 -30.36 5.44 -15.62
C PRO A 126 -29.91 4.01 -15.33
N ALA A 127 -29.88 3.63 -14.06
CA ALA A 127 -29.40 2.32 -13.60
C ALA A 127 -30.50 1.51 -12.88
N ILE A 128 -31.49 2.17 -12.29
CA ILE A 128 -32.48 1.50 -11.43
C ILE A 128 -33.70 1.08 -12.26
N PHE A 129 -34.00 -0.22 -12.30
CA PHE A 129 -35.14 -0.78 -13.04
C PHE A 129 -35.93 -1.75 -12.13
N PRO A 130 -37.16 -1.40 -11.69
CA PRO A 130 -37.86 -2.07 -10.59
C PRO A 130 -38.25 -3.54 -10.84
N ASP A 131 -38.40 -3.96 -12.11
CA ASP A 131 -38.74 -5.36 -12.47
C ASP A 131 -37.58 -6.09 -13.16
N CYS A 132 -36.36 -5.56 -13.09
CA CYS A 132 -35.19 -6.25 -13.62
C CYS A 132 -34.41 -6.92 -12.48
N PRO A 133 -33.95 -8.17 -12.66
CA PRO A 133 -33.06 -8.83 -11.71
C PRO A 133 -31.87 -7.94 -11.33
N SER A 134 -31.43 -7.98 -10.07
CA SER A 134 -30.35 -7.13 -9.54
C SER A 134 -29.09 -7.15 -10.43
N TYR A 135 -28.69 -8.32 -10.94
CA TYR A 135 -27.53 -8.45 -11.82
C TYR A 135 -27.65 -7.72 -13.18
N ILE A 136 -28.85 -7.23 -13.54
CA ILE A 136 -29.13 -6.40 -14.72
C ILE A 136 -29.21 -4.91 -14.37
N SER A 137 -29.71 -4.57 -13.18
CA SER A 137 -29.87 -3.19 -12.67
C SER A 137 -28.67 -2.70 -11.87
N ASP A 138 -27.69 -3.57 -11.59
CA ASP A 138 -26.51 -3.19 -10.85
C ASP A 138 -25.42 -2.58 -11.74
N SER A 139 -24.97 -1.41 -11.32
CA SER A 139 -23.79 -0.75 -11.85
C SER A 139 -22.60 -1.65 -11.59
N ARG A 140 -22.12 -2.32 -12.64
CA ARG A 140 -20.88 -3.10 -12.58
C ARG A 140 -19.83 -2.26 -11.85
N THR A 141 -19.35 -2.75 -10.71
CA THR A 141 -18.12 -2.23 -10.14
C THR A 141 -17.09 -2.31 -11.27
N PRO A 142 -16.36 -1.22 -11.57
CA PRO A 142 -15.34 -1.26 -12.58
C PRO A 142 -14.41 -2.43 -12.23
N ARG A 143 -14.29 -3.39 -13.15
CA ARG A 143 -13.29 -4.44 -12.99
C ARG A 143 -11.95 -3.71 -12.90
N GLU A 144 -11.23 -3.91 -11.80
CA GLU A 144 -9.90 -3.36 -11.64
C GLU A 144 -9.05 -3.77 -12.84
N GLU A 145 -8.41 -2.78 -13.46
CA GLU A 145 -7.55 -3.05 -14.60
C GLU A 145 -6.44 -4.03 -14.19
N PRO A 146 -6.07 -5.00 -15.05
CA PRO A 146 -5.07 -6.01 -14.70
C PRO A 146 -3.73 -5.44 -14.24
N GLU A 147 -3.37 -4.23 -14.67
CA GLU A 147 -2.14 -3.55 -14.26
C GLU A 147 -2.22 -2.98 -12.85
N LEU A 148 -3.35 -2.37 -12.47
CA LEU A 148 -3.55 -1.84 -11.11
C LEU A 148 -3.51 -2.98 -10.08
N LYS A 149 -4.15 -4.11 -10.40
CA LYS A 149 -4.11 -5.30 -9.55
C LYS A 149 -2.68 -5.82 -9.36
N ARG A 150 -1.89 -5.90 -10.44
CA ARG A 150 -0.47 -6.31 -10.37
C ARG A 150 0.36 -5.37 -9.51
N LYS A 151 0.25 -4.06 -9.74
CA LYS A 151 0.98 -3.03 -8.96
C LYS A 151 0.66 -3.12 -7.48
N ARG A 152 -0.60 -3.36 -7.11
CA ARG A 152 -1.00 -3.53 -5.71
C ARG A 152 -0.25 -4.70 -5.06
N THR A 153 -0.29 -5.87 -5.68
CA THR A 153 0.40 -7.06 -5.17
C THR A 153 1.91 -6.87 -5.12
N GLU A 154 2.52 -6.26 -6.14
CA GLU A 154 3.96 -5.94 -6.15
C GLU A 154 4.33 -4.99 -5.00
N ASN A 155 3.55 -3.94 -4.76
CA ASN A 155 3.77 -3.01 -3.66
C ASN A 155 3.59 -3.68 -2.29
N GLU A 156 2.59 -4.55 -2.13
CA GLU A 156 2.39 -5.33 -0.89
C GLU A 156 3.60 -6.24 -0.60
N LEU A 157 4.11 -6.92 -1.63
CA LEU A 157 5.31 -7.75 -1.50
C LEU A 157 6.55 -6.92 -1.18
N LEU A 158 6.71 -5.77 -1.82
CA LEU A 158 7.82 -4.85 -1.56
C LEU A 158 7.78 -4.31 -0.12
N GLN A 159 6.61 -3.87 0.34
CA GLN A 159 6.43 -3.41 1.73
C GLN A 159 6.73 -4.50 2.73
N LYS A 160 6.27 -5.73 2.46
CA LYS A 160 6.58 -6.90 3.29
C LYS A 160 8.09 -7.14 3.36
N ALA A 161 8.78 -7.13 2.23
CA ALA A 161 10.23 -7.34 2.19
C ALA A 161 11.01 -6.24 2.94
N ILE A 162 10.58 -4.97 2.82
CA ILE A 162 11.18 -3.86 3.58
C ILE A 162 11.00 -4.08 5.08
N HIS A 163 9.79 -4.44 5.53
CA HIS A 163 9.50 -4.68 6.93
C HIS A 163 10.31 -5.87 7.48
N GLU A 164 10.39 -6.98 6.74
CA GLU A 164 11.19 -8.15 7.14
C GLU A 164 12.67 -7.80 7.25
N SER A 165 13.20 -7.01 6.32
CA SER A 165 14.60 -6.54 6.36
C SER A 165 14.87 -5.63 7.57
N GLN A 166 13.95 -4.70 7.87
CA GLN A 166 14.09 -3.81 9.03
C GLN A 166 14.02 -4.59 10.34
N ALA A 167 13.06 -5.50 10.47
CA ALA A 167 12.92 -6.35 11.65
C ALA A 167 14.15 -7.24 11.87
N ALA A 168 14.73 -7.79 10.81
CA ALA A 168 15.97 -8.57 10.91
C ALA A 168 17.14 -7.70 11.41
N PHE A 169 17.32 -6.51 10.85
CA PHE A 169 18.34 -5.56 11.28
C PHE A 169 18.18 -5.16 12.75
N GLU A 170 16.97 -4.81 13.20
CA GLU A 170 16.71 -4.47 14.59
C GLU A 170 16.97 -5.64 15.55
N ASN A 171 16.66 -6.87 15.13
CA ASN A 171 16.92 -8.05 15.94
C ASN A 171 18.42 -8.31 16.09
N GLU A 172 19.21 -8.13 15.02
CA GLU A 172 20.67 -8.23 15.09
C GLU A 172 21.26 -7.15 16.00
N GLU A 173 20.79 -5.91 15.93
CA GLU A 173 21.24 -4.85 16.83
C GLU A 173 20.92 -5.19 18.29
N LYS A 174 19.71 -5.65 18.62
CA LYS A 174 19.35 -6.08 19.99
C LYS A 174 20.19 -7.25 20.47
N GLN A 175 20.54 -8.16 19.56
CA GLN A 175 21.26 -9.38 19.90
C GLN A 175 22.76 -9.14 20.13
N TYR A 176 23.40 -8.27 19.36
CA TYR A 176 24.87 -8.16 19.39
C TYR A 176 25.39 -6.80 19.85
N LYS A 177 24.59 -5.74 19.76
CA LYS A 177 25.00 -4.40 20.18
C LYS A 177 24.88 -4.25 21.69
N VAL A 178 25.84 -3.56 22.28
CA VAL A 178 25.88 -3.23 23.70
C VAL A 178 26.06 -1.73 23.87
N CYS A 179 25.30 -1.15 24.81
CA CYS A 179 25.32 0.30 25.05
C CYS A 179 26.01 0.69 26.35
N ASN A 180 26.21 -0.25 27.28
CA ASN A 180 26.81 0.01 28.58
C ASN A 180 27.61 -1.20 29.09
N LEU A 181 28.51 -0.94 30.04
CA LEU A 181 29.36 -1.97 30.62
C LEU A 181 28.56 -3.06 31.35
N GLY A 182 27.46 -2.71 32.02
CA GLY A 182 26.60 -3.68 32.73
C GLY A 182 25.98 -4.72 31.80
N GLU A 183 25.50 -4.29 30.63
CA GLU A 183 24.96 -5.16 29.59
C GLU A 183 26.05 -6.08 29.06
N LEU A 184 27.24 -5.54 28.79
CA LEU A 184 28.39 -6.33 28.36
C LEU A 184 28.78 -7.38 29.40
N ILE A 185 28.85 -7.02 30.69
CA ILE A 185 29.13 -7.95 31.79
C ILE A 185 28.11 -9.09 31.83
N SER A 186 26.81 -8.77 31.75
CA SER A 186 25.75 -9.78 31.72
C SER A 186 25.92 -10.73 30.54
N ARG A 187 26.14 -10.20 29.32
CA ARG A 187 26.34 -11.02 28.12
C ARG A 187 27.57 -11.92 28.24
N VAL A 188 28.66 -11.42 28.81
CA VAL A 188 29.91 -12.20 28.95
C VAL A 188 29.77 -13.28 30.03
N ASN A 189 29.07 -13.01 31.12
CA ASN A 189 28.82 -14.00 32.18
C ASN A 189 27.88 -15.12 31.75
N GLU A 190 26.93 -14.85 30.84
CA GLU A 190 26.04 -15.86 30.26
C GLU A 190 26.75 -16.76 29.24
N ARG A 191 27.98 -16.44 28.83
CA ARG A 191 28.71 -17.25 27.84
C ARG A 191 29.11 -18.61 28.41
N PRO A 192 29.14 -19.66 27.56
CA PRO A 192 29.75 -20.92 27.94
C PRO A 192 31.23 -20.70 28.26
N ASN A 193 31.64 -21.13 29.45
CA ASN A 193 32.96 -20.88 29.99
C ASN A 193 34.07 -21.49 29.10
N LYS A 194 34.90 -20.65 28.46
CA LYS A 194 36.08 -21.11 27.70
C LYS A 194 37.17 -21.44 28.71
N LYS A 195 37.72 -22.66 28.67
CA LYS A 195 38.77 -23.13 29.61
C LYS A 195 39.99 -22.21 29.69
N PHE A 196 40.24 -21.43 28.64
CA PHE A 196 41.35 -20.49 28.54
C PHE A 196 41.08 -19.17 29.30
N TRP A 197 39.84 -18.72 29.41
CA TRP A 197 39.53 -17.37 29.90
C TRP A 197 38.89 -17.40 31.29
N CYS A 198 39.43 -16.59 32.19
CA CYS A 198 38.83 -16.26 33.48
C CYS A 198 38.23 -14.85 33.39
N THR A 199 36.92 -14.75 33.58
CA THR A 199 36.21 -13.47 33.59
C THR A 199 36.00 -13.00 35.04
N THR A 200 36.33 -11.74 35.30
CA THR A 200 36.03 -11.05 36.56
C THR A 200 35.44 -9.68 36.23
N ALA A 201 34.31 -9.34 36.84
CA ALA A 201 33.67 -8.04 36.68
C ALA A 201 33.82 -7.21 37.96
N CYS A 202 34.21 -5.95 37.80
CA CYS A 202 34.23 -4.92 38.83
C CYS A 202 33.17 -3.86 38.52
N GLU A 203 32.95 -2.90 39.43
CA GLU A 203 31.96 -1.82 39.22
C GLU A 203 32.32 -0.91 38.04
N THR A 204 33.62 -0.73 37.75
CA THR A 204 34.12 0.22 36.76
C THR A 204 34.77 -0.45 35.54
N CYS A 205 34.96 -1.77 35.57
CA CYS A 205 35.58 -2.50 34.47
C CYS A 205 35.23 -3.99 34.45
N LEU A 206 35.30 -4.57 33.25
CA LEU A 206 35.28 -6.00 32.99
C LEU A 206 36.70 -6.46 32.67
N ILE A 207 37.17 -7.52 33.31
CA ILE A 207 38.49 -8.11 33.10
C ILE A 207 38.31 -9.55 32.63
N VAL A 208 38.88 -9.87 31.46
CA VAL A 208 38.94 -11.22 30.92
C VAL A 208 40.41 -11.60 30.80
N ALA A 209 40.87 -12.54 31.62
CA ALA A 209 42.30 -12.85 31.77
C ALA A 209 42.59 -14.34 31.60
N HIS A 210 43.78 -14.66 31.09
CA HIS A 210 44.34 -16.01 31.14
C HIS A 210 45.41 -16.07 32.23
N ILE A 211 45.25 -17.03 33.13
CA ILE A 211 46.15 -17.23 34.27
C ILE A 211 46.80 -18.60 34.10
N GLU A 212 48.12 -18.61 33.98
CA GLU A 212 48.90 -19.83 33.81
C GLU A 212 49.41 -20.32 35.18
N PRO A 213 49.21 -21.61 35.53
CA PRO A 213 49.69 -22.14 36.80
C PRO A 213 51.22 -22.34 36.75
N ALA A 214 51.98 -21.46 37.40
CA ALA A 214 53.43 -21.63 37.55
C ALA A 214 53.81 -22.34 38.87
N LEU A 215 55.06 -22.79 38.97
CA LEU A 215 55.60 -23.61 40.08
C LEU A 215 55.54 -22.93 41.47
N GLN A 216 55.53 -21.60 41.55
CA GLN A 216 55.55 -20.85 42.81
C GLN A 216 54.27 -20.05 43.07
N ALA A 217 53.67 -19.46 42.03
CA ALA A 217 52.40 -18.75 42.10
C ALA A 217 51.79 -18.67 40.69
N PRO A 218 50.45 -18.59 40.54
CA PRO A 218 49.84 -18.37 39.23
C PRO A 218 50.29 -17.02 38.64
N GLU A 219 50.73 -17.03 37.38
CA GLU A 219 51.13 -15.82 36.65
C GLU A 219 50.05 -15.42 35.67
N MET A 220 49.70 -14.13 35.65
CA MET A 220 48.76 -13.57 34.70
C MET A 220 49.47 -13.38 33.35
N LEU A 221 49.19 -14.26 32.40
CA LEU A 221 49.83 -14.24 31.08
C LEU A 221 49.27 -13.11 30.22
N VAL A 222 47.94 -12.99 30.15
CA VAL A 222 47.27 -11.95 29.36
C VAL A 222 45.99 -11.48 30.06
N SER A 223 45.68 -10.20 29.94
CA SER A 223 44.43 -9.61 30.41
C SER A 223 43.85 -8.63 29.39
N VAL A 224 42.56 -8.78 29.13
CA VAL A 224 41.74 -7.85 28.35
C VAL A 224 40.85 -7.11 29.34
N VAL A 225 40.97 -5.80 29.37
CA VAL A 225 40.23 -4.91 30.26
C VAL A 225 39.30 -4.04 29.42
N VAL A 226 38.02 -4.04 29.78
CA VAL A 226 37.01 -3.14 29.21
C VAL A 226 36.53 -2.20 30.31
N THR A 227 36.66 -0.90 30.12
CA THR A 227 36.26 0.12 31.10
C THR A 227 34.81 0.57 30.92
N GLU A 228 34.34 1.46 31.80
CA GLU A 228 32.96 1.97 31.81
C GLU A 228 32.54 2.66 30.49
N ASP A 229 33.48 3.35 29.83
CA ASP A 229 33.30 3.96 28.51
C ASP A 229 33.35 2.96 27.34
N LEU A 230 33.41 1.66 27.65
CA LEU A 230 33.58 0.56 26.70
C LEU A 230 34.90 0.58 25.95
N SER A 231 35.88 1.37 26.40
CA SER A 231 37.22 1.34 25.81
C SER A 231 37.97 0.08 26.23
N VAL A 232 38.84 -0.40 25.33
CA VAL A 232 39.51 -1.69 25.51
C VAL A 232 41.01 -1.52 25.62
N SER A 233 41.59 -2.21 26.60
CA SER A 233 43.03 -2.29 26.79
C SER A 233 43.44 -3.75 26.96
N VAL A 234 44.49 -4.17 26.25
CA VAL A 234 45.03 -5.53 26.34
C VAL A 234 46.44 -5.47 26.90
N TYR A 235 46.75 -6.35 27.85
CA TYR A 235 48.05 -6.45 28.48
C TYR A 235 48.58 -7.88 28.39
N PHE A 236 49.84 -8.04 27.96
CA PHE A 236 50.55 -9.32 27.95
C PHE A 236 51.75 -9.24 28.89
N LYS A 237 51.86 -10.18 29.85
CA LYS A 237 52.88 -10.20 30.91
C LYS A 237 53.07 -8.83 31.60
N CYS A 238 51.96 -8.18 31.95
CA CYS A 238 51.90 -6.86 32.60
C CYS A 238 52.37 -5.66 31.75
N ALA A 239 52.56 -5.81 30.44
CA ALA A 239 52.85 -4.71 29.52
C ALA A 239 51.69 -4.51 28.53
N PRO A 240 51.37 -3.26 28.11
CA PRO A 240 50.39 -3.03 27.05
C PRO A 240 50.77 -3.81 25.79
N LEU A 241 49.83 -4.58 25.24
CA LEU A 241 50.07 -5.38 24.05
C LEU A 241 50.07 -4.45 22.83
N VAL A 242 51.22 -4.32 22.19
CA VAL A 242 51.39 -3.63 20.91
C VAL A 242 51.99 -4.63 19.94
N SER A 243 51.17 -5.19 19.06
CA SER A 243 51.58 -6.19 18.08
C SER A 243 50.84 -5.97 16.76
N ASP A 244 51.53 -6.20 15.64
CA ASP A 244 50.90 -6.17 14.31
C ASP A 244 49.93 -7.34 14.10
N ASP A 245 50.06 -8.42 14.89
CA ASP A 245 49.24 -9.62 14.77
C ASP A 245 47.86 -9.50 15.45
N VAL A 246 47.68 -8.52 16.35
CA VAL A 246 46.45 -8.35 17.13
C VAL A 246 45.95 -6.91 17.01
N CYS A 247 44.80 -6.73 16.34
CA CYS A 247 44.14 -5.45 16.26
C CYS A 247 43.27 -5.22 17.50
N ILE A 248 43.65 -4.25 18.33
CA ILE A 248 42.90 -3.86 19.52
C ILE A 248 41.93 -2.74 19.14
N PRO A 249 40.61 -2.93 19.30
CA PRO A 249 39.63 -1.89 19.02
C PRO A 249 39.67 -0.80 20.11
N ASP A 250 39.43 0.46 19.73
CA ASP A 250 39.35 1.57 20.67
C ASP A 250 38.14 1.43 21.63
N GLU A 251 36.99 0.98 21.09
CA GLU A 251 35.75 0.76 21.85
C GLU A 251 35.05 -0.55 21.43
N VAL A 252 34.36 -1.20 22.37
CA VAL A 252 33.53 -2.40 22.11
C VAL A 252 32.05 -2.09 22.32
N ARG A 253 31.36 -1.84 21.21
CA ARG A 253 29.89 -1.67 21.15
C ARG A 253 29.16 -2.89 20.59
N ASP A 254 29.91 -3.91 20.19
CA ASP A 254 29.37 -5.15 19.63
C ASP A 254 30.08 -6.34 20.27
N VAL A 255 29.30 -7.26 20.83
CA VAL A 255 29.72 -8.47 21.52
C VAL A 255 30.64 -9.34 20.64
N ARG A 256 30.41 -9.34 19.31
CA ARG A 256 31.21 -10.08 18.33
C ARG A 256 32.62 -9.51 18.19
N VAL A 257 32.79 -8.20 18.36
CA VAL A 257 34.12 -7.57 18.34
C VAL A 257 34.93 -8.05 19.53
N LEU A 258 34.33 -8.13 20.71
CA LEU A 258 34.98 -8.71 21.88
C LEU A 258 35.34 -10.19 21.68
N ASP A 259 34.43 -10.98 21.11
CA ASP A 259 34.71 -12.40 20.82
C ASP A 259 35.89 -12.58 19.86
N ASN A 260 35.91 -11.80 18.78
CA ASN A 260 37.00 -11.84 17.81
C ASN A 260 38.34 -11.38 18.42
N LEU A 261 38.32 -10.38 19.31
CA LEU A 261 39.50 -9.93 20.02
C LEU A 261 40.04 -11.03 20.93
N LEU A 262 39.18 -11.64 21.75
CA LEU A 262 39.57 -12.75 22.64
C LEU A 262 40.16 -13.92 21.85
N ASP A 263 39.52 -14.33 20.75
CA ASP A 263 40.04 -15.41 19.90
C ASP A 263 41.39 -15.06 19.26
N SER A 264 41.60 -13.79 18.88
CA SER A 264 42.86 -13.33 18.30
C SER A 264 43.99 -13.31 19.32
N VAL A 265 43.69 -12.84 20.53
CA VAL A 265 44.65 -12.81 21.65
C VAL A 265 45.00 -14.22 22.11
N GLU A 266 44.02 -15.14 22.16
CA GLU A 266 44.25 -16.56 22.48
C GLU A 266 45.24 -17.19 21.50
N ARG A 267 45.02 -17.01 20.18
CA ARG A 267 45.96 -17.49 19.14
C ARG A 267 47.33 -16.84 19.22
N TYR A 268 47.43 -15.58 19.61
CA TYR A 268 48.71 -14.90 19.81
C TYR A 268 49.47 -15.52 20.98
N CYS A 269 48.79 -15.77 22.10
CA CYS A 269 49.39 -16.41 23.28
C CYS A 269 49.87 -17.84 22.98
N GLU A 270 49.12 -18.61 22.17
CA GLU A 270 49.54 -19.95 21.75
C GLU A 270 50.81 -19.95 20.89
N LYS A 271 51.02 -18.90 20.07
CA LYS A 271 52.22 -18.74 19.22
C LYS A 271 53.44 -18.28 20.01
N GLU A 272 53.26 -17.39 20.97
CA GLU A 272 54.30 -16.85 21.85
C GLU A 272 54.56 -17.76 23.08
N GLY A 273 53.81 -18.86 23.21
CA GLY A 273 54.06 -19.94 24.17
C GLY A 273 55.44 -20.60 23.94
N PRO A 274 56.01 -21.26 24.95
CA PRO A 274 57.45 -21.36 25.14
C PRO A 274 58.17 -21.97 23.93
N SER A 275 58.89 -21.11 23.19
CA SER A 275 60.02 -21.53 22.37
C SER A 275 60.99 -22.28 23.27
N THR A 276 60.98 -23.61 23.15
CA THR A 276 61.94 -24.51 23.77
C THR A 276 63.33 -23.98 23.48
N GLY A 277 64.04 -23.56 24.53
CA GLY A 277 65.45 -23.21 24.46
C GLY A 277 66.25 -24.42 23.99
N GLY A 278 66.52 -24.45 22.68
CA GLY A 278 67.53 -25.33 22.10
C GLY A 278 68.90 -24.88 22.59
N GLN A 279 69.34 -25.42 23.73
CA GLN A 279 70.77 -25.50 24.03
C GLN A 279 71.42 -26.36 22.94
N GLY A 280 71.92 -25.72 21.90
CA GLY A 280 72.89 -26.31 20.98
C GLY A 280 74.18 -26.57 21.75
N GLY A 281 74.41 -27.83 22.11
CA GLY A 281 75.69 -28.30 22.61
C GLY A 281 76.79 -28.01 21.59
N ARG A 282 77.81 -27.26 22.01
CA ARG A 282 79.13 -27.30 21.38
C ARG A 282 80.02 -28.23 22.18
N SER A 283 80.17 -29.45 21.67
CA SER A 283 81.35 -30.28 21.90
C SER A 283 82.30 -30.07 20.72
N ALA A 284 83.46 -29.50 20.99
CA ALA A 284 84.78 -29.75 20.39
C ALA A 284 85.74 -28.65 20.88
#